data_AF-A0A9W6X4Z3-F1
#
_entry.id   AF-A0A9W6X4Z3-F1
#
_cell.length_a   1.000
_cell.length_b   1.000
_cell.length_c   1.000
_cell.angle_alpha   90.00
_cell.angle_beta   90.00
_cell.angle_gamma   90.00
#
_symmetry.space_group_name_H-M   'P 1'
#
loop_
_entity.id
_entity.type
_entity.pdbx_description
1 polymer ?
#
loop_
_entity_poly.entity_id
_entity_poly.type
_entity_poly.pdbx_seq_one_letter_code
_entity_poly.pdbx_strand_id
1 'polypeptide(L)'
;MVYVSNVSRPIDQRLVAKQYNFSTETLEKHFSPDYKADPKYRFYNGNHMDSHLYEGVEATDFYDKLENLLSTPASAFKVNIALGYELVSKTDPDDTRNFYPNLANTYIFNKPVAINSKADIRKKVISEIRSMELADKLNYPSSGYKLKAITAFKIFIHHREHVLGDSEAVIHKVIREKKHVINFPKTNNKCLFHCIAWHTFQSAKKDSERMVKEAFKRYCSFKGIKYTLSLFNSFKPIELLQLDEVMDCFQLGINVYSMDVAFAKCRMHSLKNHKKNQCELVNIKNFPAEPTIYKPTPNVIRSLLTKYSIKDANQYIDQFIVYDFEAILMPTATQYGENTVFTNEHIPVSVSVADSLTEEVRCFVNDDPKMLLTDMFKCIGVVSVKIQQYNVDK
;
A
#
# COMPACT_ATOMS: atom_id res chain seq x y z
N MET A 1 -2.57 -7.99 -37.75
CA MET A 1 -2.24 -8.33 -36.35
C MET A 1 -2.06 -9.84 -36.29
N VAL A 2 -0.87 -10.33 -35.93
CA VAL A 2 -0.64 -11.77 -35.75
C VAL A 2 -1.06 -12.12 -34.33
N TYR A 3 -2.12 -12.92 -34.18
CA TYR A 3 -2.55 -13.44 -32.88
C TYR A 3 -1.79 -14.72 -32.58
N VAL A 4 -0.86 -14.64 -31.63
CA VAL A 4 -0.10 -15.81 -31.14
C VAL A 4 -0.70 -16.23 -29.81
N SER A 5 -1.34 -17.40 -29.78
CA SER A 5 -2.00 -17.93 -28.58
C SER A 5 -1.07 -18.71 -27.67
N ASN A 6 0.08 -19.18 -28.17
CA ASN A 6 1.05 -19.94 -27.38
C ASN A 6 2.51 -19.74 -27.83
N VAL A 7 3.25 -18.88 -27.14
CA VAL A 7 4.64 -18.53 -27.48
C VAL A 7 5.65 -19.64 -27.10
N SER A 8 5.22 -20.79 -26.59
CA SER A 8 6.13 -21.92 -26.35
C SER A 8 6.49 -22.72 -27.60
N ARG A 9 5.79 -22.50 -28.72
CA ARG A 9 6.05 -23.20 -29.99
C ARG A 9 7.15 -22.46 -30.79
N PRO A 10 8.16 -23.16 -31.33
CA PRO A 10 9.23 -22.53 -32.12
C PRO A 10 8.73 -21.72 -33.33
N ILE A 11 7.63 -22.16 -33.96
CA ILE A 11 7.01 -21.46 -35.09
C ILE A 11 6.43 -20.11 -34.65
N ASP A 12 5.77 -20.08 -33.50
CA ASP A 12 5.16 -18.90 -32.92
C ASP A 12 6.21 -17.91 -32.41
N GLN A 13 7.30 -18.43 -31.85
CA GLN A 13 8.48 -17.64 -31.46
C GLN A 13 9.12 -16.90 -32.64
N ARG A 14 9.26 -17.56 -33.79
CA ARG A 14 9.75 -16.92 -35.03
C ARG A 14 8.86 -15.79 -35.51
N LEU A 15 7.54 -15.94 -35.38
CA LEU A 15 6.57 -14.90 -35.76
C LEU A 15 6.69 -13.67 -34.83
N VAL A 16 6.83 -13.90 -33.52
CA VAL A 16 7.05 -12.83 -32.54
C VAL A 16 8.39 -12.13 -32.78
N ALA A 17 9.48 -12.89 -32.94
CA ALA A 17 10.81 -12.35 -33.19
C ALA A 17 10.84 -11.45 -34.44
N LYS A 18 10.18 -11.88 -35.52
CA LYS A 18 10.05 -11.10 -36.76
C LYS A 18 9.20 -9.84 -36.60
N GLN A 19 8.10 -9.91 -35.85
CA GLN A 19 7.19 -8.78 -35.64
C GLN A 19 7.84 -7.64 -34.85
N TYR A 20 8.68 -7.97 -33.87
CA TYR A 20 9.31 -7.01 -32.97
C TYR A 20 10.80 -6.78 -33.25
N ASN A 21 11.31 -7.33 -34.35
CA ASN A 21 12.69 -7.15 -34.81
C ASN A 21 13.76 -7.62 -33.80
N PHE A 22 13.54 -8.76 -33.17
CA PHE A 22 14.51 -9.44 -32.29
C PHE A 22 15.04 -10.72 -32.96
N SER A 23 16.20 -11.22 -32.53
CA SER A 23 16.69 -12.53 -32.99
C SER A 23 15.90 -13.66 -32.33
N THR A 24 15.75 -14.78 -33.05
CA THR A 24 15.11 -15.99 -32.51
C THR A 24 15.91 -16.59 -31.37
N GLU A 25 17.25 -16.49 -31.42
CA GLU A 25 18.17 -16.94 -30.36
C GLU A 25 17.97 -16.17 -29.05
N THR A 26 17.75 -14.85 -29.11
CA THR A 26 17.43 -14.05 -27.92
C THR A 26 16.11 -14.48 -27.31
N LEU A 27 15.09 -14.74 -28.13
CA LEU A 27 13.79 -15.19 -27.66
C LEU A 27 13.88 -16.57 -27.02
N GLU A 28 14.53 -17.54 -27.69
CA GLU A 28 14.77 -18.89 -27.19
C GLU A 28 15.57 -18.89 -25.88
N LYS A 29 16.57 -18.01 -25.76
CA LYS A 29 17.31 -17.79 -24.51
C LYS A 29 16.40 -17.37 -23.37
N HIS A 30 15.48 -16.42 -23.57
CA HIS A 30 14.57 -15.95 -22.50
C HIS A 30 13.44 -16.94 -22.16
N PHE A 31 13.08 -17.84 -23.09
CA PHE A 31 12.09 -18.89 -22.88
C PHE A 31 12.68 -20.23 -22.38
N SER A 32 14.00 -20.40 -22.44
CA SER A 32 14.66 -21.62 -21.96
C SER A 32 14.43 -21.81 -20.46
N PRO A 33 14.07 -23.04 -20.00
CA PRO A 33 14.02 -23.35 -18.57
C PRO A 33 15.36 -23.06 -17.88
N ASP A 34 16.46 -23.16 -18.61
CA ASP A 34 17.84 -22.92 -18.15
C ASP A 34 18.22 -21.43 -18.14
N TYR A 35 17.38 -20.52 -18.66
CA TYR A 35 17.52 -19.08 -18.38
C TYR A 35 17.42 -18.78 -16.88
N LYS A 36 16.75 -19.67 -16.14
CA LYS A 36 16.72 -19.65 -14.67
C LYS A 36 18.02 -20.14 -14.03
N ALA A 37 18.97 -20.67 -14.80
CA ALA A 37 20.32 -21.02 -14.34
C ALA A 37 21.31 -19.87 -14.62
N ASP A 38 20.90 -18.63 -14.34
CA ASP A 38 21.86 -17.55 -14.08
C ASP A 38 22.74 -18.04 -12.91
N PRO A 39 24.07 -18.20 -13.07
CA PRO A 39 24.94 -18.66 -11.97
C PRO A 39 24.88 -17.73 -10.76
N LYS A 40 24.34 -16.52 -10.93
CA LYS A 40 24.11 -15.52 -9.89
C LYS A 40 22.68 -15.54 -9.32
N TYR A 41 21.81 -16.43 -9.79
CA TYR A 41 20.48 -16.64 -9.23
C TYR A 41 20.46 -17.85 -8.30
N ARG A 42 19.88 -17.69 -7.11
CA ARG A 42 19.68 -18.79 -6.16
C ARG A 42 18.23 -18.79 -5.69
N PHE A 43 17.59 -19.96 -5.80
CA PHE A 43 16.25 -20.19 -5.31
C PHE A 43 16.28 -21.07 -4.07
N TYR A 44 15.52 -20.68 -3.06
CA TYR A 44 15.26 -21.49 -1.88
C TYR A 44 13.74 -21.64 -1.71
N ASN A 45 13.29 -22.88 -1.71
CA ASN A 45 11.90 -23.24 -1.46
C ASN A 45 11.71 -23.52 0.04
N GLY A 46 10.70 -22.91 0.65
CA GLY A 46 10.35 -23.16 2.04
C GLY A 46 8.84 -23.29 2.24
N ASN A 47 8.41 -24.05 3.25
CA ASN A 47 7.00 -24.40 3.47
C ASN A 47 6.04 -23.19 3.52
N HIS A 48 6.48 -22.05 4.07
CA HIS A 48 5.65 -20.83 4.18
C HIS A 48 6.28 -19.61 3.51
N MET A 49 7.51 -19.75 3.01
CA MET A 49 8.28 -18.66 2.46
C MET A 49 9.31 -19.17 1.47
N ASP A 50 9.21 -18.67 0.25
CA ASP A 50 10.23 -18.84 -0.78
C ASP A 50 11.17 -17.63 -0.79
N SER A 51 12.43 -17.85 -1.16
CA SER A 51 13.35 -16.75 -1.40
C SER A 51 14.12 -16.88 -2.71
N HIS A 52 14.26 -15.74 -3.37
CA HIS A 52 14.87 -15.61 -4.69
C HIS A 52 15.98 -14.57 -4.60
N LEU A 53 17.23 -15.03 -4.66
CA LEU A 53 18.41 -14.18 -4.64
C LEU A 53 18.91 -13.97 -6.06
N TYR A 54 19.21 -12.73 -6.41
CA TYR A 54 19.91 -12.37 -7.62
C TYR A 54 21.16 -11.56 -7.26
N GLU A 55 22.33 -12.02 -7.70
CA GLU A 55 23.63 -11.37 -7.49
C GLU A 55 24.11 -10.72 -8.81
N GLY A 56 24.88 -9.64 -8.71
CA GLY A 56 25.50 -8.96 -9.86
C GLY A 56 24.51 -8.51 -10.94
N VAL A 57 23.35 -7.98 -10.55
CA VAL A 57 22.31 -7.47 -11.46
C VAL A 57 22.45 -5.97 -11.64
N GLU A 58 22.34 -5.49 -12.87
CA GLU A 58 22.29 -4.04 -13.14
C GLU A 58 20.98 -3.42 -12.62
N ALA A 59 21.04 -2.16 -12.21
CA ALA A 59 19.87 -1.46 -11.65
C ALA A 59 18.69 -1.37 -12.65
N THR A 60 18.97 -1.38 -13.95
CA THR A 60 17.96 -1.41 -15.03
C THR A 60 17.20 -2.74 -15.07
N ASP A 61 17.90 -3.85 -14.87
CA ASP A 61 17.32 -5.20 -14.91
C ASP A 61 16.56 -5.57 -13.63
N PHE A 62 16.82 -4.86 -12.54
CA PHE A 62 16.18 -5.11 -11.24
C PHE A 62 14.65 -5.09 -11.33
N TYR A 63 14.08 -4.03 -11.90
CA TYR A 63 12.63 -3.84 -11.95
C TYR A 63 11.96 -4.89 -12.83
N ASP A 64 12.57 -5.24 -13.96
CA ASP A 64 12.04 -6.23 -14.88
C ASP A 64 12.10 -7.63 -14.27
N LYS A 65 13.22 -8.00 -13.63
CA LYS A 65 13.33 -9.28 -12.91
C LYS A 65 12.33 -9.36 -11.75
N LEU A 66 12.16 -8.27 -10.99
CA LEU A 66 11.20 -8.17 -9.89
C LEU A 66 9.76 -8.33 -10.38
N GLU A 67 9.36 -7.58 -11.41
CA GLU A 67 7.99 -7.63 -11.92
C GLU A 67 7.64 -9.00 -12.52
N ASN A 68 8.55 -9.60 -13.30
CA ASN A 68 8.38 -10.93 -13.86
C ASN A 68 8.21 -12.00 -12.77
N LEU A 69 9.05 -11.94 -11.74
CA LEU A 69 8.99 -12.88 -10.63
C LEU A 69 7.69 -12.76 -9.84
N LEU A 70 7.28 -11.53 -9.49
CA LEU A 70 6.04 -11.29 -8.74
C LEU A 70 4.77 -11.56 -9.56
N SER A 71 4.87 -11.59 -10.89
CA SER A 71 3.76 -11.95 -11.78
C SER A 71 3.56 -13.46 -11.95
N THR A 72 4.50 -14.27 -11.46
CA THR A 72 4.48 -15.73 -11.60
C THR A 72 3.50 -16.44 -10.65
N PRO A 73 3.38 -16.07 -9.36
CA PRO A 73 2.45 -16.73 -8.44
C PRO A 73 0.99 -16.63 -8.91
N ALA A 74 0.27 -17.74 -8.80
CA ALA A 74 -1.16 -17.82 -9.10
C ALA A 74 -2.04 -17.36 -7.93
N SER A 75 -1.52 -17.45 -6.70
CA SER A 75 -2.20 -17.16 -5.44
C SER A 75 -1.73 -15.88 -4.78
N ALA A 76 -2.57 -15.24 -3.97
CA ALA A 76 -2.21 -14.01 -3.28
C ALA A 76 -1.09 -14.27 -2.25
N PHE A 77 -0.12 -13.38 -2.18
CA PHE A 77 1.07 -13.55 -1.35
C PHE A 77 1.43 -12.25 -0.61
N LYS A 78 2.38 -12.34 0.32
CA LYS A 78 3.12 -11.15 0.79
C LYS A 78 4.52 -11.17 0.23
N VAL A 79 5.02 -10.02 -0.15
CA VAL A 79 6.40 -9.87 -0.60
C VAL A 79 7.18 -8.99 0.36
N ASN A 80 8.42 -9.38 0.65
CA ASN A 80 9.42 -8.47 1.18
C ASN A 80 10.68 -8.54 0.31
N ILE A 81 11.48 -7.48 0.32
CA ILE A 81 12.66 -7.35 -0.54
C ILE A 81 13.80 -6.85 0.32
N ALA A 82 14.98 -7.46 0.16
CA ALA A 82 16.23 -6.97 0.73
C ALA A 82 17.25 -6.67 -0.37
N LEU A 83 18.12 -5.68 -0.14
CA LEU A 83 19.15 -5.26 -1.08
C LEU A 83 20.54 -5.62 -0.56
N GLY A 84 21.38 -6.14 -1.44
CA GLY A 84 22.81 -6.24 -1.24
C GLY A 84 23.50 -5.04 -1.86
N TYR A 85 24.43 -4.43 -1.13
CA TYR A 85 25.13 -3.24 -1.60
C TYR A 85 26.54 -3.15 -1.02
N GLU A 86 27.39 -2.42 -1.73
CA GLU A 86 28.75 -2.10 -1.31
C GLU A 86 28.84 -0.61 -0.98
N LEU A 87 29.45 -0.30 0.15
CA LEU A 87 29.81 1.05 0.56
C LEU A 87 31.31 1.25 0.40
N VAL A 88 31.73 2.48 0.13
CA VAL A 88 33.14 2.90 0.13
C VAL A 88 33.32 4.11 1.03
N SER A 89 34.42 4.18 1.76
CA SER A 89 34.76 5.36 2.55
C SER A 89 35.01 6.57 1.64
N LYS A 90 34.63 7.75 2.13
CA LYS A 90 34.89 9.04 1.47
C LYS A 90 36.35 9.44 1.56
N THR A 91 37.08 8.94 2.55
CA THR A 91 38.48 9.30 2.84
C THR A 91 39.48 8.25 2.39
N ASP A 92 39.06 6.99 2.31
CA ASP A 92 39.90 5.87 1.90
C ASP A 92 39.18 5.02 0.82
N PRO A 93 39.60 5.07 -0.45
CA PRO A 93 38.99 4.30 -1.52
C PRO A 93 39.09 2.78 -1.35
N ASP A 94 40.04 2.28 -0.56
CA ASP A 94 40.29 0.85 -0.34
C ASP A 94 39.45 0.29 0.84
N ASP A 95 38.91 1.16 1.71
CA ASP A 95 37.97 0.78 2.76
C ASP A 95 36.56 0.61 2.18
N THR A 96 36.26 -0.62 1.76
CA THR A 96 34.93 -1.02 1.30
C THR A 96 34.21 -1.93 2.29
N ARG A 97 32.89 -1.77 2.37
CA ARG A 97 32.02 -2.61 3.21
C ARG A 97 30.90 -3.21 2.39
N ASN A 98 30.79 -4.53 2.47
CA ASN A 98 29.78 -5.31 1.76
C ASN A 98 28.62 -5.68 2.68
N PHE A 99 27.40 -5.39 2.24
CA PHE A 99 26.16 -5.75 2.93
C PHE A 99 25.43 -6.81 2.12
N TYR A 100 25.19 -7.96 2.75
CA TYR A 100 24.46 -9.06 2.13
C TYR A 100 22.94 -8.86 2.29
N PRO A 101 22.11 -9.16 1.26
CA PRO A 101 20.67 -8.97 1.33
C PRO A 101 20.02 -9.89 2.37
N ASN A 102 19.49 -9.28 3.43
CA ASN A 102 18.85 -9.91 4.57
C ASN A 102 17.75 -9.00 5.15
N LEU A 103 16.60 -9.58 5.47
CA LEU A 103 15.45 -8.88 6.07
C LEU A 103 15.74 -8.27 7.45
N ALA A 104 16.83 -8.66 8.13
CA ALA A 104 17.19 -8.09 9.42
C ALA A 104 17.71 -6.64 9.31
N ASN A 105 18.43 -6.31 8.24
CA ASN A 105 19.24 -5.10 8.18
C ASN A 105 19.32 -4.44 6.79
N THR A 106 18.74 -5.02 5.75
CA THR A 106 18.79 -4.45 4.39
C THR A 106 17.44 -4.54 3.69
N TYR A 107 16.36 -4.62 4.46
CA TYR A 107 15.00 -4.66 3.95
C TYR A 107 14.60 -3.31 3.34
N ILE A 108 13.83 -3.36 2.26
CA ILE A 108 13.22 -2.18 1.65
C ILE A 108 11.94 -1.81 2.40
N PHE A 109 11.09 -2.81 2.67
CA PHE A 109 9.81 -2.62 3.35
C PHE A 109 9.92 -3.03 4.81
N ASN A 110 9.53 -2.14 5.72
CA ASN A 110 9.50 -2.41 7.16
C ASN A 110 8.61 -3.62 7.50
N LYS A 111 7.62 -3.92 6.66
CA LYS A 111 6.71 -5.07 6.79
C LYS A 111 6.42 -5.66 5.41
N PRO A 112 6.19 -6.98 5.29
CA PRO A 112 5.82 -7.59 4.01
C PRO A 112 4.57 -6.97 3.39
N VAL A 113 4.67 -6.57 2.13
CA VAL A 113 3.61 -5.92 1.34
C VAL A 113 2.65 -6.97 0.79
N ALA A 114 1.35 -6.71 0.94
CA ALA A 114 0.27 -7.58 0.45
C ALA A 114 0.04 -7.42 -1.06
N ILE A 115 0.17 -8.52 -1.81
CA ILE A 115 -0.16 -8.59 -3.24
C ILE A 115 -1.44 -9.39 -3.40
N ASN A 116 -2.54 -8.68 -3.65
CA ASN A 116 -3.87 -9.26 -3.82
C ASN A 116 -4.36 -9.15 -5.28
N SER A 117 -3.72 -8.33 -6.11
CA SER A 117 -4.00 -8.19 -7.55
C SER A 117 -2.68 -8.00 -8.33
N LYS A 118 -2.64 -8.32 -9.63
CA LYS A 118 -1.44 -8.04 -10.45
C LYS A 118 -1.10 -6.54 -10.49
N ALA A 119 -2.11 -5.68 -10.42
CA ALA A 119 -1.91 -4.24 -10.35
C ALA A 119 -1.19 -3.79 -9.08
N ASP A 120 -1.28 -4.55 -7.98
CA ASP A 120 -0.58 -4.24 -6.72
C ASP A 120 0.94 -4.30 -6.89
N ILE A 121 1.45 -5.14 -7.79
CA ILE A 121 2.89 -5.23 -8.06
C ILE A 121 3.42 -3.87 -8.51
N ARG A 122 2.80 -3.27 -9.54
CA ARG A 122 3.21 -1.95 -10.02
C ARG A 122 2.89 -0.84 -9.00
N LYS A 123 1.69 -0.86 -8.42
CA LYS A 123 1.20 0.22 -7.56
C LYS A 123 1.84 0.27 -6.18
N LYS A 124 2.03 -0.89 -5.54
CA LYS A 124 2.51 -0.98 -4.14
C LYS A 124 3.98 -1.34 -4.05
N VAL A 125 4.54 -2.07 -5.03
CA VAL A 125 5.93 -2.52 -4.95
C VAL A 125 6.82 -1.66 -5.82
N ILE A 126 6.60 -1.66 -7.14
CA ILE A 126 7.48 -0.96 -8.08
C ILE A 126 7.43 0.56 -7.87
N SER A 127 6.24 1.15 -7.76
CA SER A 127 6.11 2.60 -7.56
C SER A 127 6.77 3.05 -6.25
N GLU A 128 6.61 2.26 -5.19
CA GLU A 128 7.14 2.58 -3.87
C GLU A 128 8.67 2.52 -3.88
N ILE A 129 9.26 1.45 -4.45
CA ILE A 129 10.73 1.34 -4.61
C ILE A 129 11.29 2.46 -5.48
N ARG A 130 10.59 2.85 -6.57
CA ARG A 130 11.03 3.96 -7.44
C ARG A 130 10.93 5.32 -6.76
N SER A 131 9.94 5.50 -5.89
CA SER A 131 9.74 6.73 -5.13
C SER A 131 10.69 6.84 -3.93
N MET A 132 11.22 5.72 -3.47
CA MET A 132 12.23 5.69 -2.43
C MET A 132 13.57 6.13 -3.02
N GLU A 133 14.16 7.18 -2.45
CA GLU A 133 15.59 7.38 -2.59
C GLU A 133 16.28 6.20 -1.92
N LEU A 134 16.83 5.27 -2.71
CA LEU A 134 17.44 4.04 -2.20
C LEU A 134 18.46 4.34 -1.09
N ALA A 135 19.15 5.48 -1.19
CA ALA A 135 20.10 5.98 -0.19
C ALA A 135 19.50 6.13 1.22
N ASP A 136 18.23 6.52 1.37
CA ASP A 136 17.60 6.77 2.68
C ASP A 136 17.31 5.49 3.48
N LYS A 137 17.32 4.33 2.82
CA LYS A 137 17.04 3.03 3.43
C LYS A 137 18.28 2.18 3.63
N LEU A 138 19.41 2.54 3.04
CA LEU A 138 20.65 1.81 3.27
C LEU A 138 21.18 2.15 4.65
N ASN A 139 21.61 1.13 5.37
CA ASN A 139 22.31 1.31 6.62
C ASN A 139 23.75 1.70 6.33
N TYR A 140 24.16 2.88 6.84
CA TYR A 140 25.53 3.36 6.80
C TYR A 140 26.16 3.21 8.18
N PRO A 141 27.40 2.70 8.28
CA PRO A 141 28.12 2.65 9.55
C PRO A 141 28.41 4.05 10.13
N SER A 142 28.65 5.02 9.25
CA SER A 142 28.88 6.42 9.59
C SER A 142 28.65 7.31 8.38
N SER A 143 28.57 8.63 8.60
CA SER A 143 28.48 9.64 7.53
C SER A 143 29.71 9.69 6.61
N GLY A 144 30.80 9.01 6.99
CA GLY A 144 32.03 8.88 6.22
C GLY A 144 31.94 7.90 5.05
N TYR A 145 30.87 7.10 4.93
CA TYR A 145 30.69 6.18 3.82
C TYR A 145 29.74 6.73 2.76
N LYS A 146 29.92 6.31 1.51
CA LYS A 146 28.99 6.54 0.40
C LYS A 146 28.66 5.21 -0.29
N LEU A 147 27.50 5.13 -0.92
CA LEU A 147 27.11 3.98 -1.74
C LEU A 147 28.04 3.87 -2.95
N LYS A 148 28.66 2.70 -3.15
CA LYS A 148 29.46 2.37 -4.33
C LYS A 148 28.59 1.72 -5.40
N ALA A 149 27.88 0.64 -5.05
CA ALA A 149 27.00 -0.07 -5.97
C ALA A 149 25.95 -0.92 -5.23
N ILE A 150 24.83 -1.18 -5.89
CA ILE A 150 23.91 -2.27 -5.51
C ILE A 150 24.46 -3.53 -6.16
N THR A 151 24.72 -4.54 -5.34
CA THR A 151 25.41 -5.77 -5.76
C THR A 151 24.47 -6.97 -5.86
N ALA A 152 23.34 -6.94 -5.16
CA ALA A 152 22.37 -8.03 -5.17
C ALA A 152 20.99 -7.57 -4.71
N PHE A 153 19.98 -8.42 -4.92
CA PHE A 153 18.70 -8.29 -4.23
C PHE A 153 18.12 -9.66 -3.94
N LYS A 154 17.38 -9.76 -2.83
CA LYS A 154 16.70 -10.97 -2.41
C LYS A 154 15.23 -10.70 -2.18
N ILE A 155 14.38 -11.44 -2.88
CA ILE A 155 12.93 -11.34 -2.78
C ILE A 155 12.44 -12.49 -1.92
N PHE A 156 11.56 -12.18 -0.97
CA PHE A 156 10.93 -13.13 -0.07
C PHE A 156 9.44 -13.16 -0.37
N ILE A 157 8.93 -14.30 -0.83
CA ILE A 157 7.51 -14.52 -1.09
C ILE A 157 6.96 -15.35 0.07
N HIS A 158 6.11 -14.75 0.87
CA HIS A 158 5.35 -15.45 1.90
C HIS A 158 4.02 -15.90 1.32
N HIS A 159 3.84 -17.22 1.24
CA HIS A 159 2.60 -17.82 0.76
C HIS A 159 1.48 -17.52 1.75
N ARG A 160 0.29 -17.18 1.22
CA ARG A 160 -0.91 -17.07 2.06
C ARG A 160 -1.78 -18.27 1.82
N GLU A 161 -1.96 -19.06 2.86
CA GLU A 161 -2.93 -20.17 2.90
C GLU A 161 -4.35 -19.64 3.14
N HIS A 162 -4.76 -18.59 2.42
CA HIS A 162 -6.10 -18.03 2.50
C HIS A 162 -6.86 -18.39 1.24
N VAL A 163 -7.60 -19.49 1.31
CA VAL A 163 -8.39 -20.01 0.21
C VAL A 163 -9.85 -19.56 0.42
N LEU A 164 -10.42 -18.80 -0.53
CA LEU A 164 -11.81 -18.32 -0.40
C LEU A 164 -12.78 -19.49 -0.58
N GLY A 165 -13.47 -19.89 0.49
CA GLY A 165 -14.45 -20.99 0.44
C GLY A 165 -13.95 -22.28 1.09
N ASP A 166 -12.86 -22.19 1.85
CA ASP A 166 -12.58 -23.17 2.88
C ASP A 166 -13.83 -23.33 3.78
N SER A 167 -14.34 -24.55 3.82
CA SER A 167 -15.56 -24.88 4.54
C SER A 167 -15.35 -24.98 6.05
N GLU A 168 -14.09 -24.96 6.51
CA GLU A 168 -13.73 -24.96 7.94
C GLU A 168 -13.72 -23.55 8.54
N ALA A 169 -13.73 -22.50 7.72
CA ALA A 169 -13.68 -21.12 8.19
C ALA A 169 -14.99 -20.71 8.89
N VAL A 170 -14.97 -20.62 10.24
CA VAL A 170 -16.13 -20.19 11.03
C VAL A 170 -16.11 -18.68 11.25
N ILE A 171 -17.10 -17.99 10.69
CA ILE A 171 -17.33 -16.55 10.95
C ILE A 171 -17.72 -16.35 12.42
N HIS A 172 -17.03 -15.43 13.11
CA HIS A 172 -17.31 -15.10 14.52
C HIS A 172 -18.77 -14.67 14.74
N LYS A 173 -19.34 -15.09 15.88
CA LYS A 173 -20.78 -14.93 16.22
C LYS A 173 -21.28 -13.49 16.03
N VAL A 174 -20.48 -12.51 16.47
CA VAL A 174 -20.78 -11.07 16.40
C VAL A 174 -21.03 -10.57 14.98
N ILE A 175 -20.38 -11.14 13.96
CA ILE A 175 -20.62 -10.77 12.55
C ILE A 175 -21.77 -11.59 11.99
N ARG A 176 -21.79 -12.88 12.28
CA ARG A 176 -22.78 -13.83 11.77
C ARG A 176 -24.22 -13.42 12.13
N GLU A 177 -24.40 -12.79 13.29
CA GLU A 177 -25.70 -12.35 13.79
C GLU A 177 -26.12 -10.96 13.30
N LYS A 178 -25.27 -10.24 12.54
CA LYS A 178 -25.66 -8.94 11.97
C LYS A 178 -26.70 -9.13 10.87
N LYS A 179 -27.81 -8.38 10.96
CA LYS A 179 -28.96 -8.41 10.04
C LYS A 179 -28.59 -8.24 8.55
N HIS A 180 -27.51 -7.51 8.26
CA HIS A 180 -27.07 -7.22 6.89
C HIS A 180 -26.00 -8.19 6.36
N VAL A 181 -25.55 -9.14 7.19
CA VAL A 181 -24.57 -10.15 6.80
C VAL A 181 -25.29 -11.42 6.41
N ILE A 182 -24.95 -11.93 5.23
CA ILE A 182 -25.51 -13.18 4.71
C ILE A 182 -24.42 -14.23 4.74
N ASN A 183 -24.74 -15.37 5.35
CA ASN A 183 -23.81 -16.47 5.49
C ASN A 183 -24.26 -17.66 4.65
N PHE A 184 -23.35 -18.21 3.85
CA PHE A 184 -23.57 -19.43 3.08
C PHE A 184 -22.74 -20.55 3.69
N PRO A 185 -23.34 -21.46 4.48
CA PRO A 185 -22.62 -22.60 5.02
C PRO A 185 -22.34 -23.64 3.91
N LYS A 186 -21.19 -24.34 4.01
CA LYS A 186 -20.86 -25.53 3.20
C LYS A 186 -20.97 -25.30 1.68
N THR A 187 -20.20 -24.35 1.17
CA THR A 187 -20.26 -23.96 -0.24
C THR A 187 -19.44 -24.84 -1.18
N ASN A 188 -18.72 -25.85 -0.66
CA ASN A 188 -17.88 -26.77 -1.44
C ASN A 188 -16.99 -26.02 -2.45
N ASN A 189 -16.20 -25.06 -1.94
CA ASN A 189 -15.28 -24.21 -2.72
C ASN A 189 -15.95 -23.19 -3.65
N LYS A 190 -17.27 -23.04 -3.61
CA LYS A 190 -18.04 -22.17 -4.52
C LYS A 190 -18.57 -20.91 -3.83
N CYS A 191 -17.99 -20.52 -2.69
CA CYS A 191 -18.48 -19.41 -1.88
C CYS A 191 -18.71 -18.11 -2.67
N LEU A 192 -17.80 -17.78 -3.59
CA LEU A 192 -17.90 -16.58 -4.41
C LEU A 192 -19.10 -16.66 -5.37
N PHE A 193 -19.34 -17.83 -5.98
CA PHE A 193 -20.50 -18.03 -6.84
C PHE A 193 -21.82 -17.98 -6.06
N HIS A 194 -21.84 -18.42 -4.80
CA HIS A 194 -22.98 -18.21 -3.91
C HIS A 194 -23.24 -16.72 -3.68
N CYS A 195 -22.20 -15.92 -3.41
CA CYS A 195 -22.32 -14.47 -3.25
C CYS A 195 -22.82 -13.79 -4.53
N ILE A 196 -22.28 -14.18 -5.70
CA ILE A 196 -22.69 -13.62 -7.01
C ILE A 196 -24.12 -14.00 -7.35
N ALA A 197 -24.51 -15.26 -7.16
CA ALA A 197 -25.88 -15.72 -7.37
C ALA A 197 -26.84 -14.95 -6.47
N TRP A 198 -26.51 -14.81 -5.18
CA TRP A 198 -27.33 -14.04 -4.26
C TRP A 198 -27.48 -12.58 -4.70
N HIS A 199 -26.38 -11.91 -5.06
CA HIS A 199 -26.44 -10.52 -5.51
C HIS A 199 -27.28 -10.36 -6.79
N THR A 200 -27.11 -11.26 -7.76
CA THR A 200 -27.75 -11.18 -9.07
C THR A 200 -29.25 -11.39 -9.00
N PHE A 201 -29.70 -12.31 -8.15
CA PHE A 201 -31.09 -12.77 -8.18
C PHE A 201 -31.91 -12.40 -6.93
N GLN A 202 -31.26 -11.91 -5.87
CA GLN A 202 -31.89 -11.36 -4.65
C GLN A 202 -32.97 -12.26 -4.00
N SER A 203 -32.93 -13.58 -4.20
CA SER A 203 -34.03 -14.46 -3.82
C SER A 203 -33.75 -15.24 -2.53
N ALA A 204 -34.74 -15.24 -1.63
CA ALA A 204 -34.73 -16.02 -0.41
C ALA A 204 -34.89 -17.52 -0.72
N LYS A 205 -33.76 -18.25 -0.60
CA LYS A 205 -33.65 -19.66 -0.15
C LYS A 205 -34.13 -20.82 -1.04
N LYS A 206 -34.95 -20.69 -2.10
CA LYS A 206 -35.51 -21.90 -2.74
C LYS A 206 -34.69 -22.58 -3.85
N ASP A 207 -33.83 -21.88 -4.60
CA ASP A 207 -33.11 -22.46 -5.77
C ASP A 207 -31.60 -22.11 -5.82
N SER A 208 -30.95 -21.95 -4.67
CA SER A 208 -29.57 -21.44 -4.58
C SER A 208 -28.56 -22.23 -5.43
N GLU A 209 -28.67 -23.56 -5.49
CA GLU A 209 -27.71 -24.38 -6.24
C GLU A 209 -27.86 -24.23 -7.76
N ARG A 210 -29.09 -24.14 -8.26
CA ARG A 210 -29.35 -23.91 -9.70
C ARG A 210 -28.74 -22.58 -10.14
N MET A 211 -28.92 -21.54 -9.33
CA MET A 211 -28.44 -20.20 -9.61
C MET A 211 -26.91 -20.11 -9.51
N VAL A 212 -26.30 -20.83 -8.56
CA VAL A 212 -24.85 -20.99 -8.47
C VAL A 212 -24.29 -21.70 -9.69
N LYS A 213 -24.94 -22.78 -10.17
CA LYS A 213 -24.56 -23.46 -11.41
C LYS A 213 -24.67 -22.55 -12.62
N GLU A 214 -25.66 -21.66 -12.66
CA GLU A 214 -25.82 -20.69 -13.74
C GLU A 214 -24.71 -19.63 -13.73
N ALA A 215 -24.37 -19.08 -12.56
CA ALA A 215 -23.21 -18.21 -12.41
C ALA A 215 -21.92 -18.93 -12.84
N PHE A 216 -21.73 -20.18 -12.42
CA PHE A 216 -20.57 -20.97 -12.81
C PHE A 216 -20.51 -21.23 -14.32
N LYS A 217 -21.63 -21.56 -14.98
CA LYS A 217 -21.70 -21.71 -16.44
C LYS A 217 -21.30 -20.44 -17.17
N ARG A 218 -21.73 -19.27 -16.68
CA ARG A 218 -21.32 -17.98 -17.23
C ARG A 218 -19.81 -17.78 -17.10
N TYR A 219 -19.24 -18.09 -15.94
CA TYR A 219 -17.79 -18.06 -15.73
C TYR A 219 -17.03 -19.03 -16.66
N CYS A 220 -17.50 -20.26 -16.81
CA CYS A 220 -16.93 -21.22 -17.76
C CYS A 220 -16.96 -20.67 -19.19
N SER A 221 -18.08 -20.08 -19.61
CA SER A 221 -18.24 -19.49 -20.95
C SER A 221 -17.26 -18.32 -21.17
N PHE A 222 -17.10 -17.45 -20.17
CA PHE A 222 -16.12 -16.35 -20.20
C PHE A 222 -14.68 -16.86 -20.32
N LYS A 223 -14.36 -17.97 -19.65
CA LYS A 223 -13.05 -18.64 -19.74
C LYS A 223 -12.85 -19.49 -21.00
N GLY A 224 -13.88 -19.64 -21.85
CA GLY A 224 -13.84 -20.53 -23.02
C GLY A 224 -13.81 -22.02 -22.65
N ILE A 225 -14.27 -22.38 -21.45
CA ILE A 225 -14.28 -23.76 -20.93
C ILE A 225 -15.69 -24.33 -21.06
N LYS A 226 -15.81 -25.57 -21.54
CA LYS A 226 -17.10 -26.27 -21.58
C LYS A 226 -17.53 -26.70 -20.19
N TYR A 227 -18.73 -26.29 -19.78
CA TYR A 227 -19.32 -26.70 -18.50
C TYR A 227 -19.57 -28.23 -18.47
N THR A 228 -19.18 -28.87 -17.37
CA THR A 228 -19.60 -30.23 -17.00
C THR A 228 -19.91 -30.29 -15.51
N LEU A 229 -20.77 -31.22 -15.09
CA LEU A 229 -21.09 -31.41 -13.66
C LEU A 229 -19.85 -31.87 -12.87
N SER A 230 -19.01 -32.70 -13.48
CA SER A 230 -17.73 -33.13 -12.88
C SER A 230 -16.83 -31.93 -12.59
N LEU A 231 -16.65 -31.02 -13.55
CA LEU A 231 -15.87 -29.80 -13.38
C LEU A 231 -16.44 -28.92 -12.27
N PHE A 232 -17.77 -28.75 -12.20
CA PHE A 232 -18.40 -27.98 -11.13
C PHE A 232 -18.09 -28.59 -9.76
N ASN A 233 -18.21 -29.91 -9.62
CA ASN A 233 -18.00 -30.59 -8.34
C ASN A 233 -16.54 -30.54 -7.89
N SER A 234 -15.58 -30.74 -8.80
CA SER A 234 -14.14 -30.73 -8.51
C SER A 234 -13.49 -29.34 -8.60
N PHE A 235 -14.28 -28.28 -8.84
CA PHE A 235 -13.76 -26.93 -9.00
C PHE A 235 -13.01 -26.47 -7.76
N LYS A 236 -11.79 -25.97 -7.98
CA LYS A 236 -10.96 -25.39 -6.92
C LYS A 236 -11.52 -24.02 -6.50
N PRO A 237 -11.32 -23.62 -5.24
CA PRO A 237 -11.73 -22.29 -4.79
C PRO A 237 -11.11 -21.17 -5.63
N ILE A 238 -11.85 -20.08 -5.81
CA ILE A 238 -11.34 -18.88 -6.50
C ILE A 238 -10.42 -18.13 -5.55
N GLU A 239 -9.21 -17.82 -6.01
CA GLU A 239 -8.24 -17.07 -5.21
C GLU A 239 -8.41 -15.56 -5.37
N LEU A 240 -7.89 -14.79 -4.40
CA LEU A 240 -8.00 -13.32 -4.42
C LEU A 240 -7.45 -12.69 -5.71
N LEU A 241 -6.36 -13.23 -6.27
CA LEU A 241 -5.76 -12.72 -7.52
C LEU A 241 -6.66 -12.90 -8.74
N GLN A 242 -7.59 -13.86 -8.69
CA GLN A 242 -8.50 -14.17 -9.78
C GLN A 242 -9.78 -13.32 -9.72
N LEU A 243 -9.96 -12.53 -8.66
CA LEU A 243 -11.17 -11.70 -8.50
C LEU A 243 -11.32 -10.67 -9.60
N ASP A 244 -10.23 -10.13 -10.15
CA ASP A 244 -10.29 -9.17 -11.26
C ASP A 244 -11.02 -9.77 -12.47
N GLU A 245 -10.68 -11.00 -12.82
CA GLU A 245 -11.30 -11.72 -13.93
C GLU A 245 -12.77 -12.05 -13.65
N VAL A 246 -13.11 -12.32 -12.38
CA VAL A 246 -14.49 -12.56 -11.96
C VAL A 246 -15.29 -11.26 -12.05
N MET A 247 -14.73 -10.15 -11.58
CA MET A 247 -15.35 -8.84 -11.64
C MET A 247 -15.64 -8.43 -13.08
N ASP A 248 -14.71 -8.70 -14.00
CA ASP A 248 -14.91 -8.50 -15.44
C ASP A 248 -15.98 -9.45 -16.03
N CYS A 249 -15.95 -10.73 -15.68
CA CYS A 249 -16.93 -11.73 -16.15
C CYS A 249 -18.38 -11.35 -15.78
N PHE A 250 -18.59 -10.87 -14.55
CA PHE A 250 -19.92 -10.54 -14.04
C PHE A 250 -20.27 -9.06 -14.12
N GLN A 251 -19.31 -8.19 -14.45
CA GLN A 251 -19.46 -6.72 -14.47
C GLN A 251 -19.89 -6.18 -13.09
N LEU A 252 -19.21 -6.64 -12.03
CA LEU A 252 -19.54 -6.34 -10.63
C LEU A 252 -18.35 -5.72 -9.91
N GLY A 253 -18.61 -4.80 -8.98
CA GLY A 253 -17.63 -4.34 -8.01
C GLY A 253 -17.60 -5.26 -6.78
N ILE A 254 -16.48 -5.94 -6.53
CA ILE A 254 -16.33 -6.85 -5.38
C ILE A 254 -15.36 -6.23 -4.38
N ASN A 255 -15.88 -5.91 -3.20
CA ASN A 255 -15.07 -5.47 -2.06
C ASN A 255 -14.85 -6.66 -1.12
N VAL A 256 -13.57 -6.95 -0.85
CA VAL A 256 -13.19 -8.05 0.05
C VAL A 256 -12.69 -7.48 1.37
N TYR A 257 -13.18 -8.02 2.47
CA TYR A 257 -12.77 -7.65 3.82
C TYR A 257 -12.21 -8.88 4.53
N SER A 258 -11.10 -8.73 5.25
CA SER A 258 -10.65 -9.70 6.25
C SER A 258 -10.92 -9.13 7.63
N MET A 259 -11.38 -9.95 8.57
CA MET A 259 -11.40 -9.55 9.97
C MET A 259 -10.28 -10.26 10.72
N ASP A 260 -9.57 -9.50 11.53
CA ASP A 260 -8.75 -10.06 12.60
C ASP A 260 -9.66 -10.38 13.79
N VAL A 261 -9.87 -11.66 14.06
CA VAL A 261 -10.80 -12.15 15.09
C VAL A 261 -10.34 -11.75 16.49
N ALA A 262 -9.02 -11.66 16.73
CA ALA A 262 -8.47 -11.33 18.04
C ALA A 262 -8.71 -9.86 18.42
N PHE A 263 -8.68 -8.96 17.43
CA PHE A 263 -8.77 -7.52 17.65
C PHE A 263 -10.08 -6.89 17.13
N ALA A 264 -11.02 -7.70 16.62
CA ALA A 264 -12.25 -7.28 15.96
C ALA A 264 -12.05 -6.19 14.87
N LYS A 265 -10.86 -6.13 14.27
CA LYS A 265 -10.50 -5.13 13.25
C LYS A 265 -10.78 -5.69 11.87
N CYS A 266 -11.64 -5.00 11.10
CA CYS A 266 -11.83 -5.28 9.68
C CYS A 266 -10.81 -4.51 8.83
N ARG A 267 -10.14 -5.21 7.92
CA ARG A 267 -9.30 -4.61 6.88
C ARG A 267 -9.90 -4.92 5.52
N MET A 268 -10.05 -3.88 4.70
CA MET A 268 -10.49 -4.01 3.32
C MET A 268 -9.29 -4.28 2.42
N HIS A 269 -9.40 -5.27 1.54
CA HIS A 269 -8.31 -5.76 0.67
C HIS A 269 -8.47 -5.38 -0.81
N SER A 270 -9.69 -5.08 -1.26
CA SER A 270 -9.99 -4.69 -2.64
C SER A 270 -11.05 -3.59 -2.64
N LEU A 271 -10.77 -2.50 -3.36
CA LEU A 271 -11.72 -1.44 -3.68
C LEU A 271 -11.69 -1.26 -5.20
N LYS A 272 -12.58 -1.96 -5.89
CA LYS A 272 -12.71 -1.83 -7.34
C LYS A 272 -14.19 -1.65 -7.68
N ASN A 273 -14.60 -0.39 -7.80
CA ASN A 273 -15.92 -0.04 -8.29
C ASN A 273 -15.89 0.02 -9.82
N HIS A 274 -16.46 -0.98 -10.51
CA HIS A 274 -16.67 -0.91 -11.97
C HIS A 274 -17.77 0.09 -12.37
N LYS A 275 -18.48 0.69 -11.40
CA LYS A 275 -19.44 1.77 -11.65
C LYS A 275 -18.82 3.13 -11.31
N LYS A 276 -18.10 3.71 -12.27
CA LYS A 276 -17.97 5.14 -12.62
C LYS A 276 -16.58 5.40 -13.17
N ASN A 277 -16.53 5.85 -14.42
CA ASN A 277 -15.38 6.41 -15.11
C ASN A 277 -14.89 7.73 -14.46
N GLN A 278 -14.53 7.69 -13.17
CA GLN A 278 -13.93 8.81 -12.44
C GLN A 278 -12.77 8.27 -11.62
N CYS A 279 -11.72 7.79 -12.31
CA CYS A 279 -10.49 7.28 -11.73
C CYS A 279 -9.65 8.34 -10.98
N GLU A 280 -10.16 9.56 -10.81
CA GLU A 280 -9.45 10.68 -10.17
C GLU A 280 -10.07 11.16 -8.86
N LEU A 281 -11.20 10.61 -8.40
CA LEU A 281 -11.73 10.96 -7.09
C LEU A 281 -11.23 10.00 -6.01
N VAL A 282 -10.04 10.32 -5.52
CA VAL A 282 -9.51 9.85 -4.25
C VAL A 282 -10.38 10.47 -3.13
N ASN A 283 -11.52 9.86 -2.82
CA ASN A 283 -12.26 10.18 -1.60
C ASN A 283 -11.60 9.45 -0.42
N ILE A 284 -10.50 10.01 0.07
CA ILE A 284 -9.92 9.65 1.35
C ILE A 284 -10.80 10.25 2.45
N LYS A 285 -11.71 9.45 3.01
CA LYS A 285 -12.16 9.68 4.39
C LYS A 285 -11.32 8.79 5.29
N ASN A 286 -10.21 9.37 5.77
CA ASN A 286 -9.40 8.77 6.82
C ASN A 286 -10.04 9.07 8.17
N PHE A 287 -10.47 8.04 8.87
CA PHE A 287 -10.58 8.11 10.32
C PHE A 287 -9.32 7.48 10.91
N PRO A 288 -8.54 8.20 11.72
CA PRO A 288 -7.30 7.67 12.28
C PRO A 288 -7.62 6.48 13.19
N ALA A 289 -6.93 5.36 12.96
CA ALA A 289 -7.10 4.11 13.71
C ALA A 289 -6.49 4.15 15.12
N GLU A 290 -5.65 5.16 15.38
CA GLU A 290 -4.97 5.47 16.64
C GLU A 290 -4.80 7.00 16.68
N PRO A 291 -4.83 7.66 17.86
CA PRO A 291 -4.59 9.10 17.96
C PRO A 291 -3.23 9.41 17.33
N THR A 292 -3.24 10.10 16.20
CA THR A 292 -2.02 10.52 15.52
C THR A 292 -1.34 11.56 16.39
N ILE A 293 -0.24 11.17 17.06
CA ILE A 293 0.74 12.14 17.56
C ILE A 293 1.07 13.07 16.40
N TYR A 294 0.87 14.37 16.61
CA TYR A 294 1.16 15.43 15.66
C TYR A 294 2.54 15.19 15.03
N LYS A 295 2.57 14.94 13.72
CA LYS A 295 3.80 14.99 12.93
C LYS A 295 3.81 16.35 12.23
N PRO A 296 4.77 17.24 12.55
CA PRO A 296 4.84 18.53 11.91
C PRO A 296 4.99 18.35 10.39
N THR A 297 4.24 19.16 9.64
CA THR A 297 4.28 19.19 8.18
C THR A 297 5.71 19.49 7.72
N PRO A 298 6.24 18.83 6.66
CA PRO A 298 7.58 19.09 6.17
C PRO A 298 7.79 20.59 5.92
N ASN A 299 8.89 21.15 6.45
CA ASN A 299 9.14 22.59 6.42
C ASN A 299 9.24 23.09 4.98
N VAL A 300 8.25 23.86 4.53
CA VAL A 300 8.17 24.44 3.17
C VAL A 300 9.37 25.35 2.87
N ILE A 301 10.00 25.91 3.90
CA ILE A 301 11.22 26.71 3.73
C ILE A 301 12.38 25.86 3.20
N ARG A 302 12.50 24.59 3.61
CA ARG A 302 13.52 23.67 3.07
C ARG A 302 13.39 23.47 1.57
N SER A 303 12.18 23.25 1.08
CA SER A 303 11.95 23.04 -0.34
C SER A 303 12.22 24.30 -1.15
N LEU A 304 11.94 25.48 -0.59
CA LEU A 304 12.25 26.77 -1.22
C LEU A 304 13.76 27.07 -1.24
N LEU A 305 14.48 26.84 -0.14
CA LEU A 305 15.94 27.03 -0.09
C LEU A 305 16.67 26.15 -1.11
N THR A 306 16.25 24.89 -1.25
CA THR A 306 16.75 23.97 -2.28
C THR A 306 16.41 24.44 -3.69
N LYS A 307 15.16 24.88 -3.93
CA LYS A 307 14.71 25.36 -5.24
C LYS A 307 15.53 26.56 -5.73
N TYR A 308 15.93 27.45 -4.83
CA TYR A 308 16.70 28.66 -5.17
C TYR A 308 18.21 28.53 -4.89
N SER A 309 18.71 27.34 -4.55
CA SER A 309 20.13 27.08 -4.28
C SER A 309 20.76 27.97 -3.20
N ILE A 310 19.99 28.37 -2.19
CA ILE A 310 20.47 29.17 -1.06
C ILE A 310 21.10 28.21 -0.04
N LYS A 311 22.42 28.31 0.18
CA LYS A 311 23.20 27.35 0.96
C LYS A 311 23.54 27.80 2.39
N ASP A 312 23.46 29.09 2.66
CA ASP A 312 23.93 29.71 3.91
C ASP A 312 22.80 30.28 4.78
N ALA A 313 21.60 29.68 4.72
CA ALA A 313 20.46 30.10 5.53
C ALA A 313 20.13 29.01 6.58
N ASN A 314 20.29 29.34 7.87
CA ASN A 314 19.82 28.47 8.94
C ASN A 314 18.28 28.53 9.01
N GLN A 315 17.61 27.50 8.50
CA GLN A 315 16.15 27.38 8.50
C GLN A 315 15.54 27.03 9.87
N TYR A 316 16.38 26.67 10.83
CA TYR A 316 15.95 26.44 12.20
C TYR A 316 15.97 27.80 12.89
N ILE A 317 14.78 28.41 12.99
CA ILE A 317 14.60 29.52 13.92
C ILE A 317 14.68 28.86 15.30
N ASP A 318 15.79 29.07 16.01
CA ASP A 318 16.04 28.48 17.33
C ASP A 318 14.96 28.85 18.36
N GLN A 319 14.12 29.83 18.04
CA GLN A 319 13.11 30.41 18.91
C GLN A 319 11.69 30.17 18.37
N PHE A 320 10.80 29.66 19.23
CA PHE A 320 9.42 29.33 18.91
C PHE A 320 8.44 29.97 19.90
N ILE A 321 7.19 30.14 19.45
CA ILE A 321 6.07 30.54 20.28
C ILE A 321 5.03 29.42 20.22
N VAL A 322 4.56 28.95 21.37
CA VAL A 322 3.50 27.95 21.50
C VAL A 322 2.31 28.54 22.24
N TYR A 323 1.12 28.03 21.95
CA TYR A 323 -0.09 28.44 22.63
C TYR A 323 -1.06 27.26 22.81
N ASP A 324 -1.90 27.35 23.84
CA ASP A 324 -2.93 26.35 24.12
C ASP A 324 -4.22 27.03 24.61
N PHE A 325 -5.37 26.54 24.15
CA PHE A 325 -6.69 27.08 24.47
C PHE A 325 -7.47 26.13 25.38
N GLU A 326 -8.05 26.68 26.43
CA GLU A 326 -9.08 25.98 27.20
C GLU A 326 -10.45 26.39 26.68
N ALA A 327 -11.35 25.41 26.50
CA ALA A 327 -12.70 25.65 26.01
C ALA A 327 -13.74 24.86 26.79
N ILE A 328 -14.92 25.45 26.93
CA ILE A 328 -16.10 24.79 27.49
C ILE A 328 -17.04 24.36 26.38
N LEU A 329 -17.78 23.28 26.61
CA LEU A 329 -18.76 22.77 25.66
C LEU A 329 -20.15 23.35 26.00
N MET A 330 -20.69 24.21 25.14
CA MET A 330 -22.03 24.77 25.32
C MET A 330 -23.04 24.15 24.36
N PRO A 331 -24.28 23.85 24.80
CA PRO A 331 -25.32 23.38 23.92
C PRO A 331 -25.61 24.36 22.78
N THR A 332 -25.73 23.84 21.57
CA THR A 332 -26.17 24.60 20.40
C THR A 332 -27.22 23.81 19.62
N ALA A 333 -27.98 24.47 18.77
CA ALA A 333 -28.96 23.83 17.88
C ALA A 333 -28.78 24.33 16.43
N THR A 334 -27.55 24.68 16.07
CA THR A 334 -27.25 25.22 14.74
C THR A 334 -27.42 24.13 13.69
N GLN A 335 -28.36 24.36 12.77
CA GLN A 335 -28.60 23.47 11.65
C GLN A 335 -27.70 23.88 10.47
N TYR A 336 -26.97 22.91 9.91
CA TYR A 336 -26.15 23.10 8.73
C TYR A 336 -26.65 22.20 7.60
N GLY A 337 -27.30 22.82 6.61
CA GLY A 337 -28.02 22.11 5.56
C GLY A 337 -29.28 21.39 6.07
N GLU A 338 -29.89 20.57 5.23
CA GLU A 338 -31.22 19.99 5.55
C GLU A 338 -31.17 18.89 6.62
N ASN A 339 -30.03 18.18 6.76
CA ASN A 339 -29.96 16.92 7.50
C ASN A 339 -28.96 16.90 8.67
N THR A 340 -28.31 18.02 9.02
CA THR A 340 -27.29 18.02 10.08
C THR A 340 -27.56 19.13 11.09
N VAL A 341 -27.64 18.75 12.37
CA VAL A 341 -27.80 19.66 13.51
C VAL A 341 -26.63 19.47 14.45
N PHE A 342 -25.89 20.54 14.72
CA PHE A 342 -24.88 20.56 15.76
C PHE A 342 -25.57 20.73 17.11
N THR A 343 -25.26 19.84 18.05
CA THR A 343 -25.88 19.84 19.39
C THR A 343 -25.05 20.57 20.44
N ASN A 344 -23.75 20.76 20.20
CA ASN A 344 -22.85 21.47 21.10
C ASN A 344 -21.74 22.20 20.31
N GLU A 345 -21.22 23.28 20.89
CA GLU A 345 -20.11 24.08 20.35
C GLU A 345 -19.03 24.29 21.43
N HIS A 346 -17.75 24.31 21.04
CA HIS A 346 -16.64 24.64 21.94
C HIS A 346 -16.45 26.15 21.99
N ILE A 347 -16.46 26.72 23.19
CA ILE A 347 -16.27 28.15 23.41
C ILE A 347 -14.99 28.34 24.21
N PRO A 348 -13.96 28.99 23.65
CA PRO A 348 -12.72 29.23 24.34
C PRO A 348 -12.94 30.20 25.51
N VAL A 349 -12.33 29.89 26.66
CA VAL A 349 -12.42 30.68 27.90
C VAL A 349 -11.07 31.23 28.34
N SER A 350 -9.98 30.60 27.89
CA SER A 350 -8.63 31.10 28.12
C SER A 350 -7.65 30.64 27.05
N VAL A 351 -6.52 31.35 26.97
CA VAL A 351 -5.39 31.00 26.13
C VAL A 351 -4.09 31.27 26.86
N SER A 352 -3.22 30.27 26.89
CA SER A 352 -1.84 30.39 27.39
C SER A 352 -0.89 30.51 26.22
N VAL A 353 0.05 31.45 26.29
CA VAL A 353 1.09 31.68 25.28
C VAL A 353 2.45 31.60 25.98
N ALA A 354 3.38 30.85 25.41
CA ALA A 354 4.75 30.73 25.89
C ALA A 354 5.73 30.86 24.73
N ASP A 355 6.91 31.42 25.00
CA ASP A 355 7.97 31.54 24.01
C ASP A 355 9.32 31.11 24.56
N SER A 356 10.18 30.59 23.69
CA SER A 356 11.49 30.07 24.10
C SER A 356 12.56 31.15 24.28
N LEU A 357 12.30 32.41 23.92
CA LEU A 357 13.27 33.50 24.03
C LEU A 357 13.25 34.13 25.44
N THR A 358 12.05 34.35 25.98
CA THR A 358 11.85 34.90 27.33
C THR A 358 11.57 33.82 28.37
N GLU A 359 11.13 32.64 27.93
CA GLU A 359 10.64 31.54 28.78
C GLU A 359 9.45 31.94 29.68
N GLU A 360 8.83 33.10 29.43
CA GLU A 360 7.64 33.54 30.15
C GLU A 360 6.38 32.87 29.60
N VAL A 361 5.49 32.44 30.51
CA VAL A 361 4.15 31.96 30.17
C VAL A 361 3.13 33.03 30.54
N ARG A 362 2.30 33.44 29.58
CA ARG A 362 1.22 34.41 29.78
C ARG A 362 -0.12 33.74 29.52
N CYS A 363 -1.00 33.78 30.50
CA CYS A 363 -2.36 33.25 30.40
C CYS A 363 -3.36 34.41 30.37
N PHE A 364 -4.22 34.40 29.36
CA PHE A 364 -5.32 35.35 29.21
C PHE A 364 -6.63 34.61 29.43
N VAL A 365 -7.48 35.14 30.29
CA VAL A 365 -8.81 34.60 30.59
C VAL A 365 -9.83 35.67 30.24
N ASN A 366 -10.77 35.34 29.37
CA ASN A 366 -11.80 36.28 28.92
C ASN A 366 -12.98 35.50 28.35
N ASP A 367 -14.19 35.89 28.74
CA ASP A 367 -15.43 35.24 28.31
C ASP A 367 -15.82 35.58 26.86
N ASP A 368 -15.18 36.60 26.26
CA ASP A 368 -15.32 36.91 24.82
C ASP A 368 -14.17 36.28 24.01
N PRO A 369 -14.46 35.25 23.18
CA PRO A 369 -13.49 34.62 22.29
C PRO A 369 -12.72 35.59 21.38
N LYS A 370 -13.35 36.69 20.95
CA LYS A 370 -12.69 37.68 20.09
C LYS A 370 -11.65 38.48 20.86
N MET A 371 -11.92 38.79 22.12
CA MET A 371 -10.98 39.48 22.99
C MET A 371 -9.82 38.56 23.36
N LEU A 372 -10.08 37.27 23.64
CA LEU A 372 -9.01 36.27 23.83
C LEU A 372 -8.05 36.20 22.64
N LEU A 373 -8.59 36.11 21.43
CA LEU A 373 -7.78 36.09 20.20
C LEU A 373 -6.99 37.39 20.04
N THR A 374 -7.62 38.53 20.35
CA THR A 374 -6.97 39.84 20.27
C THR A 374 -5.79 39.93 21.23
N ASP A 375 -5.94 39.47 22.47
CA ASP A 375 -4.88 39.52 23.48
C ASP A 375 -3.75 38.53 23.16
N MET A 376 -4.10 37.33 22.68
CA MET A 376 -3.12 36.36 22.15
C MET A 376 -2.30 36.97 21.01
N PHE A 377 -2.94 37.56 20.00
CA PHE A 377 -2.23 38.11 18.84
C PHE A 377 -1.38 39.34 19.21
N LYS A 378 -1.82 40.18 20.15
CA LYS A 378 -0.98 41.27 20.69
C LYS A 378 0.27 40.71 21.37
N CYS A 379 0.11 39.68 22.19
CA CYS A 379 1.24 39.03 22.86
C CYS A 379 2.23 38.43 21.86
N ILE A 380 1.74 37.62 20.92
CA ILE A 380 2.55 37.03 19.85
C ILE A 380 3.25 38.11 19.03
N GLY A 381 2.56 39.21 18.70
CA GLY A 381 3.13 40.32 17.95
C GLY A 381 4.34 40.97 18.64
N VAL A 382 4.23 41.25 19.94
CA VAL A 382 5.34 41.82 20.72
C VAL A 382 6.52 40.86 20.80
N VAL A 383 6.26 39.57 21.08
CA VAL A 383 7.31 38.55 21.22
C VAL A 383 7.99 38.25 19.88
N SER A 384 7.23 38.20 18.79
CA SER A 384 7.76 37.94 17.45
C SER A 384 8.75 39.02 17.01
N VAL A 385 8.50 40.29 17.35
CA VAL A 385 9.45 41.39 17.07
C VAL A 385 10.76 41.20 17.84
N LYS A 386 10.69 40.78 19.12
CA LYS A 386 11.90 40.50 19.92
C LYS A 386 12.69 39.31 19.38
N ILE A 387 12.02 38.23 18.99
CA ILE A 387 12.64 37.07 18.35
C ILE A 387 13.31 37.47 17.03
N GLN A 388 12.63 38.31 16.24
CA GLN A 388 13.20 38.79 14.99
C GLN A 388 14.44 39.65 15.22
N GLN A 389 14.43 40.58 16.18
CA GLN A 389 15.60 41.38 16.56
C GLN A 389 16.77 40.48 16.99
N TYR A 390 16.51 39.52 17.88
CA TYR A 390 17.52 38.56 18.34
C TYR A 390 18.15 37.77 17.18
N ASN A 391 17.34 37.36 16.19
CA ASN A 391 17.84 36.62 15.03
C ASN A 391 18.61 37.49 14.02
N VAL A 392 18.42 38.82 14.03
CA VAL A 392 19.18 39.75 13.18
C VAL A 392 20.53 40.11 13.83
N ASP A 393 20.59 40.15 15.16
CA ASP A 393 21.81 40.42 15.92
C ASP A 393 22.77 39.21 16.00
N LYS A 394 22.31 38.02 15.59
CA LYS A 394 23.06 36.74 15.55
C LYS A 394 23.57 36.46 14.15
#